data_AF-A0A530HBS5-F1
#
_entry.id   AF-A0A530HBS5-F1
#
_cell.length_a   1.000
_cell.length_b   1.000
_cell.length_c   1.000
_cell.angle_alpha   90.00
_cell.angle_beta   90.00
_cell.angle_gamma   90.00
#
_symmetry.space_group_name_H-M   'P 1'
#
loop_
_entity.id
_entity.type
_entity.pdbx_description
1 polymer ?
#
loop_
_entity_poly.entity_id
_entity_poly.type
_entity_poly.pdbx_seq_one_letter_code
_entity_poly.pdbx_strand_id
1 'polypeptide(L)'
;MLSTYISYQLIAKDIPKSIARIEQQPTVDRDTQYYLANITKVKSIDDFVNNDRLFKYAMKAYGLENMDYAKAFMVKALKEGVSDPDSFANKLTDKRYAQFVKAFNFAADGANATVYNPAQQLVTKNYAIQAQIAGLDPNSDYVKGETTYYLANITKVKSVDDLMSNNRLYTYALAAYGLDSATEDKDLIKSVLQGGARDPDSVANQQTNKAYAGLASAFNFEQYGANTTTYVQAQQPTVDIYMRQTLEEDAGKTNEGVRLALYFQRKAPDITSWYDVLADTALASVVRTALGLPDSFATADIDKQAQLFGQKLDIKDFTDPEKLSKFLTRFTSMY
;
A
#
# COMPACT_ATOMS: atom_id res chain seq x y z
N MET A 1 26.05 -16.06 -20.19
CA MET A 1 24.99 -15.34 -19.45
C MET A 1 23.78 -15.22 -20.36
N LEU A 2 22.57 -15.43 -19.85
CA LEU A 2 21.35 -15.14 -20.61
C LEU A 2 21.26 -13.62 -20.86
N SER A 3 20.63 -13.21 -21.95
CA SER A 3 20.39 -11.79 -22.20
C SER A 3 19.43 -11.20 -21.15
N THR A 4 19.46 -9.87 -20.99
CA THR A 4 18.56 -9.12 -20.11
C THR A 4 17.09 -9.47 -20.39
N TYR A 5 16.69 -9.42 -21.67
CA TYR A 5 15.35 -9.80 -22.13
C TYR A 5 14.94 -11.20 -21.71
N ILE A 6 15.74 -12.24 -22.00
CA ILE A 6 15.37 -13.62 -21.69
C ILE A 6 15.25 -13.80 -20.17
N SER A 7 16.20 -13.25 -19.41
CA SER A 7 16.23 -13.37 -17.95
C SER A 7 15.01 -12.72 -17.29
N TYR A 8 14.65 -11.51 -17.75
CA TYR A 8 13.43 -10.82 -17.30
C TYR A 8 12.18 -11.61 -17.65
N GLN A 9 12.03 -12.07 -18.90
CA GLN A 9 10.85 -12.82 -19.34
C GLN A 9 10.64 -14.11 -18.53
N LEU A 10 11.71 -14.82 -18.17
CA LEU A 10 11.63 -16.03 -17.33
C LEU A 10 11.07 -15.74 -15.93
N ILE A 11 11.36 -14.57 -15.36
CA ILE A 11 10.86 -14.15 -14.05
C ILE A 11 9.45 -13.57 -14.17
N ALA A 12 9.26 -12.62 -15.10
CA ALA A 12 8.01 -11.87 -15.27
C ALA A 12 6.84 -12.74 -15.73
N LYS A 13 7.09 -13.82 -16.47
CA LYS A 13 6.06 -14.78 -16.89
C LYS A 13 5.38 -15.48 -15.71
N ASP A 14 6.09 -15.69 -14.61
CA ASP A 14 5.59 -16.36 -13.42
C ASP A 14 6.26 -15.78 -12.16
N ILE A 15 5.86 -14.55 -11.84
CA ILE A 15 6.28 -13.86 -10.62
C ILE A 15 5.92 -14.68 -9.37
N PRO A 16 4.70 -15.25 -9.22
CA PRO A 16 4.37 -16.06 -8.06
C PRO A 16 5.36 -17.21 -7.83
N LYS A 17 5.73 -17.96 -8.88
CA LYS A 17 6.73 -19.03 -8.76
C LYS A 17 8.13 -18.51 -8.43
N SER A 18 8.49 -17.34 -8.97
CA SER A 18 9.78 -16.71 -8.67
C SER A 18 9.85 -16.28 -7.20
N ILE A 19 8.77 -15.70 -6.68
CA ILE A 19 8.61 -15.34 -5.26
C ILE A 19 8.64 -16.59 -4.36
N ALA A 20 7.94 -17.66 -4.72
CA ALA A 20 7.96 -18.90 -3.95
C ALA A 20 9.38 -19.51 -3.82
N ARG A 21 10.25 -19.30 -4.82
CA ARG A 21 11.67 -19.71 -4.74
C ARG A 21 12.47 -18.82 -3.79
N ILE A 22 12.18 -17.51 -3.75
CA ILE A 22 12.79 -16.59 -2.78
C ILE A 22 12.37 -16.97 -1.36
N GLU A 23 11.09 -17.26 -1.16
CA GLU A 23 10.55 -17.68 0.14
C GLU A 23 11.22 -18.95 0.67
N GLN A 24 11.57 -19.90 -0.20
CA GLN A 24 12.27 -21.13 0.18
C GLN A 24 13.76 -20.93 0.56
N GLN A 25 14.32 -19.74 0.38
CA GLN A 25 15.70 -19.49 0.82
C GLN A 25 15.77 -19.51 2.36
N PRO A 26 16.70 -20.26 2.98
CA PRO A 26 16.69 -20.47 4.44
C PRO A 26 16.72 -19.20 5.28
N THR A 27 17.48 -18.19 4.87
CA THR A 27 17.54 -16.90 5.58
C THR A 27 16.25 -16.10 5.44
N VAL A 28 15.69 -16.06 4.23
CA VAL A 28 14.42 -15.39 3.92
C VAL A 28 13.28 -16.01 4.72
N ASP A 29 13.11 -17.33 4.66
CA ASP A 29 12.08 -18.05 5.40
C ASP A 29 12.17 -17.75 6.91
N ARG A 30 13.35 -17.95 7.49
CA ARG A 30 13.59 -17.75 8.93
C ARG A 30 13.29 -16.32 9.37
N ASP A 31 13.66 -15.32 8.58
CA ASP A 31 13.44 -13.91 8.92
C ASP A 31 11.96 -13.51 8.73
N THR A 32 11.31 -14.05 7.71
CA THR A 32 9.86 -13.86 7.45
C THR A 32 9.00 -14.46 8.55
N GLN A 33 9.29 -15.71 8.96
CA GLN A 33 8.60 -16.36 10.07
C GLN A 33 8.76 -15.58 11.37
N TYR A 34 9.98 -15.10 11.65
CA TYR A 34 10.21 -14.26 12.82
C TYR A 34 9.43 -12.95 12.76
N TYR A 35 9.39 -12.31 11.59
CA TYR A 35 8.65 -11.08 11.38
C TYR A 35 7.16 -11.26 11.67
N LEU A 36 6.51 -12.23 11.01
CA LEU A 36 5.08 -12.53 11.19
C LEU A 36 4.74 -12.92 12.63
N ALA A 37 5.60 -13.71 13.28
CA ALA A 37 5.37 -14.17 14.65
C ALA A 37 5.49 -13.06 15.72
N ASN A 38 6.10 -11.91 15.40
CA ASN A 38 6.43 -10.90 16.40
C ASN A 38 5.92 -9.49 16.07
N ILE A 39 5.66 -9.14 14.81
CA ILE A 39 5.27 -7.77 14.43
C ILE A 39 3.98 -7.32 15.13
N THR A 40 3.01 -8.22 15.32
CA THR A 40 1.72 -7.92 15.98
C THR A 40 1.84 -7.62 17.48
N LYS A 41 2.99 -7.98 18.09
CA LYS A 41 3.30 -7.74 19.51
C LYS A 41 3.88 -6.36 19.75
N VAL A 42 4.37 -5.68 18.71
CA VAL A 42 4.95 -4.33 18.80
C VAL A 42 3.85 -3.31 19.07
N LYS A 43 4.00 -2.51 20.12
CA LYS A 43 3.01 -1.50 20.56
C LYS A 43 3.55 -0.07 20.59
N SER A 44 4.83 0.13 20.32
CA SER A 44 5.44 1.44 20.30
C SER A 44 6.56 1.54 19.27
N ILE A 45 6.95 2.78 18.95
CA ILE A 45 8.10 3.06 18.08
C ILE A 45 9.38 2.47 18.70
N ASP A 46 9.55 2.57 20.02
CA ASP A 46 10.74 2.07 20.70
C ASP A 46 10.78 0.53 20.65
N ASP A 47 9.65 -0.16 20.86
CA ASP A 47 9.58 -1.63 20.70
C ASP A 47 9.97 -2.05 19.28
N PHE A 48 9.56 -1.26 18.28
CA PHE A 48 9.82 -1.56 16.88
C PHE A 48 11.29 -1.37 16.52
N VAL A 49 11.84 -0.17 16.77
CA VAL A 49 13.18 0.23 16.33
C VAL A 49 14.29 -0.43 17.17
N ASN A 50 14.00 -0.82 18.42
CA ASN A 50 14.94 -1.55 19.26
C ASN A 50 14.94 -3.06 18.97
N ASN A 51 13.92 -3.59 18.29
CA ASN A 51 13.98 -4.95 17.75
C ASN A 51 14.69 -4.92 16.38
N ASP A 52 16.02 -5.05 16.39
CA ASP A 52 16.86 -5.01 15.18
C ASP A 52 16.36 -5.91 14.07
N ARG A 53 15.88 -7.11 14.41
CA ARG A 53 15.46 -8.08 13.41
C ARG A 53 14.16 -7.67 12.72
N LEU A 54 13.17 -7.16 13.46
CA LEU A 54 11.94 -6.62 12.88
C LEU A 54 12.22 -5.34 12.07
N PHE A 55 13.01 -4.44 12.65
CA PHE A 55 13.30 -3.16 12.03
C PHE A 55 14.07 -3.32 10.72
N LYS A 56 15.12 -4.14 10.70
CA LYS A 56 15.89 -4.41 9.47
C LYS A 56 15.06 -5.10 8.39
N TYR A 57 14.22 -6.06 8.78
CA TYR A 57 13.31 -6.72 7.84
C TYR A 57 12.37 -5.71 7.18
N ALA A 58 11.75 -4.84 7.97
CA ALA A 58 10.88 -3.79 7.47
C ALA A 58 11.66 -2.77 6.61
N MET A 59 12.83 -2.31 7.05
CA MET A 59 13.66 -1.36 6.30
C MET A 59 14.03 -1.94 4.94
N LYS A 60 14.43 -3.22 4.90
CA LYS A 60 14.67 -3.93 3.64
C LYS A 60 13.42 -3.99 2.77
N ALA A 61 12.25 -4.34 3.31
CA ALA A 61 11.02 -4.38 2.54
C ALA A 61 10.78 -3.06 1.77
N TYR A 62 10.97 -1.92 2.43
CA TYR A 62 10.78 -0.61 1.80
C TYR A 62 12.02 -0.10 1.03
N GLY A 63 13.03 -0.95 0.77
CA GLY A 63 14.24 -0.61 0.01
C GLY A 63 15.21 0.32 0.75
N LEU A 64 15.06 0.43 2.07
CA LEU A 64 15.86 1.29 2.96
C LEU A 64 16.94 0.50 3.70
N GLU A 65 17.34 -0.69 3.23
CA GLU A 65 18.31 -1.56 3.91
C GLU A 65 19.65 -0.87 4.18
N ASN A 66 20.11 -0.01 3.27
CA ASN A 66 21.36 0.75 3.43
C ASN A 66 21.25 1.91 4.43
N MET A 67 20.07 2.14 5.02
CA MET A 67 19.79 3.19 6.00
C MET A 67 19.30 2.61 7.32
N ASP A 68 19.42 1.29 7.53
CA ASP A 68 18.98 0.60 8.74
C ASP A 68 19.74 1.02 10.02
N TYR A 69 20.93 1.63 9.87
CA TYR A 69 21.69 2.24 10.97
C TYR A 69 21.09 3.56 11.47
N ALA A 70 20.28 4.25 10.64
CA ALA A 70 19.77 5.59 10.91
C ALA A 70 18.52 5.58 11.83
N LYS A 71 18.59 4.86 12.95
CA LYS A 71 17.45 4.66 13.85
C LYS A 71 16.81 5.95 14.35
N ALA A 72 17.62 6.93 14.78
CA ALA A 72 17.10 8.21 15.27
C ALA A 72 16.32 8.99 14.19
N PHE A 73 16.78 8.91 12.93
CA PHE A 73 16.10 9.50 11.77
C PHE A 73 14.73 8.84 11.58
N MET A 74 14.67 7.51 11.64
CA MET A 74 13.41 6.77 11.51
C MET A 74 12.47 6.99 12.69
N VAL A 75 12.98 7.11 13.92
CA VAL A 75 12.17 7.48 15.09
C VAL A 75 11.52 8.84 14.89
N LYS A 76 12.23 9.83 14.37
CA LYS A 76 11.65 11.14 14.05
C LYS A 76 10.54 11.02 13.01
N ALA A 77 10.80 10.31 11.91
CA ALA A 77 9.82 10.09 10.84
C ALA A 77 8.55 9.40 11.36
N LEU A 78 8.69 8.34 12.17
CA LEU A 78 7.57 7.60 12.76
C LEU A 78 6.79 8.40 13.81
N LYS A 79 7.46 9.29 14.56
CA LYS A 79 6.81 10.17 15.55
C LYS A 79 5.96 11.25 14.90
N GLU A 80 6.44 11.86 13.83
CA GLU A 80 5.69 12.89 13.09
C GLU A 80 4.59 12.28 12.19
N GLY A 81 4.78 11.05 11.72
CA GLY A 81 3.79 10.38 10.88
C GLY A 81 3.73 10.93 9.46
N VAL A 82 2.61 10.68 8.78
CA VAL A 82 2.36 11.11 7.38
C VAL A 82 1.04 11.85 7.19
N SER A 83 0.27 12.07 8.27
CA SER A 83 -1.04 12.74 8.20
C SER A 83 -0.91 14.23 7.88
N ASP A 84 0.13 14.89 8.41
CA ASP A 84 0.45 16.27 8.09
C ASP A 84 1.24 16.32 6.76
N PRO A 85 0.78 17.03 5.72
CA PRO A 85 1.53 17.24 4.48
C PRO A 85 2.94 17.79 4.71
N ASP A 86 3.14 18.53 5.80
CA ASP A 86 4.39 19.14 6.21
C ASP A 86 5.24 18.28 7.15
N SER A 87 4.84 17.03 7.42
CA SER A 87 5.60 16.12 8.28
C SER A 87 6.99 15.81 7.71
N PHE A 88 7.93 15.46 8.59
CA PHE A 88 9.30 15.14 8.23
C PHE A 88 9.38 14.13 7.08
N ALA A 89 8.64 13.02 7.15
CA ALA A 89 8.66 11.99 6.12
C ALA A 89 8.10 12.47 4.77
N ASN A 90 7.05 13.30 4.77
CA ASN A 90 6.45 13.84 3.56
C ASN A 90 7.34 14.86 2.85
N LYS A 91 8.13 15.62 3.61
CA LYS A 91 9.10 16.60 3.10
C LYS A 91 10.35 15.98 2.46
N LEU A 92 10.65 14.71 2.73
CA LEU A 92 11.80 14.06 2.12
C LEU A 92 11.60 13.87 0.62
N THR A 93 12.68 14.03 -0.14
CA THR A 93 12.70 13.72 -1.58
C THR A 93 12.45 12.24 -1.81
N ASP A 94 13.10 11.38 -1.02
CA ASP A 94 12.89 9.93 -1.09
C ASP A 94 11.57 9.53 -0.41
N LYS A 95 10.56 9.21 -1.22
CA LYS A 95 9.21 8.87 -0.75
C LYS A 95 9.11 7.51 -0.08
N ARG A 96 10.16 6.68 -0.12
CA ARG A 96 10.17 5.38 0.57
C ARG A 96 10.06 5.53 2.08
N TYR A 97 10.57 6.63 2.65
CA TYR A 97 10.40 6.94 4.06
C TYR A 97 8.94 7.19 4.43
N ALA A 98 8.20 7.96 3.63
CA ALA A 98 6.76 8.17 3.84
C ALA A 98 5.97 6.86 3.67
N GLN A 99 6.34 6.01 2.70
CA GLN A 99 5.74 4.69 2.52
C GLN A 99 5.96 3.78 3.75
N PHE A 100 7.18 3.77 4.29
CA PHE A 100 7.52 3.05 5.51
C PHE A 100 6.70 3.56 6.70
N VAL A 101 6.67 4.88 6.93
CA VAL A 101 5.92 5.47 8.05
C VAL A 101 4.42 5.22 7.92
N LYS A 102 3.87 5.27 6.70
CA LYS A 102 2.47 4.94 6.44
C LYS A 102 2.13 3.49 6.81
N ALA A 103 3.07 2.56 6.60
CA ALA A 103 2.89 1.15 6.96
C ALA A 103 2.96 0.88 8.46
N PHE A 104 3.78 1.66 9.17
CA PHE A 104 3.99 1.56 10.61
C PHE A 104 3.54 2.84 11.30
N ASN A 105 2.28 3.23 11.11
CA ASN A 105 1.80 4.57 11.46
C ASN A 105 1.50 4.72 12.96
N PHE A 106 2.52 4.61 13.80
CA PHE A 106 2.42 4.78 15.25
C PHE A 106 1.91 6.18 15.65
N ALA A 107 2.17 7.20 14.84
CA ALA A 107 1.67 8.56 15.09
C ALA A 107 0.13 8.63 15.05
N ALA A 108 -0.52 7.97 14.08
CA ALA A 108 -1.98 7.97 13.96
C ALA A 108 -2.65 6.85 14.77
N ASP A 109 -2.04 5.66 14.79
CA ASP A 109 -2.68 4.43 15.26
C ASP A 109 -2.16 3.96 16.62
N GLY A 110 -1.10 4.59 17.15
CA GLY A 110 -0.50 4.25 18.43
C GLY A 110 -0.14 2.77 18.54
N ALA A 111 -0.57 2.14 19.62
CA ALA A 111 -0.33 0.71 19.89
C ALA A 111 -1.00 -0.25 18.89
N ASN A 112 -1.90 0.25 18.04
CA ASN A 112 -2.55 -0.55 17.01
C ASN A 112 -1.80 -0.52 15.67
N ALA A 113 -0.75 0.27 15.49
CA ALA A 113 -0.10 0.47 14.17
C ALA A 113 0.26 -0.83 13.43
N THR A 114 0.58 -1.91 14.16
CA THR A 114 0.94 -3.22 13.58
C THR A 114 -0.23 -4.19 13.39
N VAL A 115 -1.42 -3.81 13.83
CA VAL A 115 -2.68 -4.59 13.78
C VAL A 115 -3.86 -3.75 13.27
N TYR A 116 -3.62 -2.53 12.82
CA TYR A 116 -4.65 -1.57 12.47
C TYR A 116 -5.29 -1.94 11.13
N ASN A 117 -6.61 -2.04 11.16
CA ASN A 117 -7.48 -2.21 10.02
C ASN A 117 -8.65 -1.23 10.16
N PRO A 118 -8.89 -0.33 9.19
CA PRO A 118 -9.96 0.66 9.28
C PRO A 118 -11.34 0.05 9.58
N ALA A 119 -11.69 -1.08 8.94
CA ALA A 119 -12.96 -1.76 9.17
C ALA A 119 -13.11 -2.31 10.60
N GLN A 120 -12.03 -2.47 11.36
CA GLN A 120 -12.08 -2.93 12.75
C GLN A 120 -11.94 -1.76 13.74
N GLN A 121 -10.85 -1.00 13.69
CA GLN A 121 -10.57 0.04 14.69
C GLN A 121 -11.22 1.38 14.39
N LEU A 122 -11.20 1.84 13.12
CA LEU A 122 -11.79 3.13 12.78
C LEU A 122 -13.32 3.09 12.87
N VAL A 123 -13.93 2.04 12.34
CA VAL A 123 -15.39 1.87 12.38
C VAL A 123 -15.90 1.79 13.81
N THR A 124 -15.25 1.03 14.70
CA THR A 124 -15.68 0.94 16.10
C THR A 124 -15.47 2.24 16.86
N LYS A 125 -14.35 2.95 16.62
CA LYS A 125 -14.13 4.30 17.15
C LYS A 125 -15.23 5.26 16.70
N ASN A 126 -15.55 5.28 15.41
CA ASN A 126 -16.55 6.19 14.87
C ASN A 126 -17.96 5.83 15.38
N TYR A 127 -18.29 4.54 15.50
CA TYR A 127 -19.54 4.10 16.11
C TYR A 127 -19.71 4.61 17.54
N ALA A 128 -18.69 4.51 18.37
CA ALA A 128 -18.73 5.05 19.73
C ALA A 128 -18.97 6.58 19.76
N ILE A 129 -18.35 7.32 18.83
CA ILE A 129 -18.57 8.77 18.66
C ILE A 129 -20.02 9.05 18.23
N GLN A 130 -20.54 8.32 17.25
CA GLN A 130 -21.90 8.51 16.75
C GLN A 130 -22.95 8.13 17.79
N ALA A 131 -22.71 7.08 18.58
CA ALA A 131 -23.55 6.75 19.73
C ALA A 131 -23.62 7.91 20.73
N GLN A 132 -22.47 8.53 21.04
CA GLN A 132 -22.43 9.70 21.91
C GLN A 132 -23.20 10.89 21.33
N ILE A 133 -23.07 11.16 20.03
CA ILE A 133 -23.80 12.22 19.33
C ILE A 133 -25.31 11.98 19.40
N ALA A 134 -25.73 10.71 19.29
CA ALA A 134 -27.13 10.30 19.42
C ALA A 134 -27.64 10.30 20.89
N GLY A 135 -26.83 10.72 21.86
CA GLY A 135 -27.20 10.80 23.27
C GLY A 135 -27.11 9.48 24.04
N LEU A 136 -26.48 8.45 23.47
CA LEU A 136 -26.20 7.18 24.14
C LEU A 136 -24.86 7.25 24.89
N ASP A 137 -24.76 6.53 26.02
CA ASP A 137 -23.47 6.30 26.67
C ASP A 137 -22.64 5.30 25.85
N PRO A 138 -21.44 5.67 25.35
CA PRO A 138 -20.56 4.75 24.64
C PRO A 138 -20.13 3.53 25.46
N ASN A 139 -20.26 3.60 26.80
CA ASN A 139 -19.94 2.50 27.71
C ASN A 139 -21.16 1.67 28.12
N SER A 140 -22.35 1.98 27.59
CA SER A 140 -23.56 1.19 27.83
C SER A 140 -23.40 -0.26 27.35
N ASP A 141 -24.11 -1.19 27.99
CA ASP A 141 -24.12 -2.60 27.61
C ASP A 141 -24.60 -2.80 26.16
N TYR A 142 -25.50 -1.93 25.69
CA TYR A 142 -25.97 -1.92 24.30
C TYR A 142 -24.82 -1.64 23.31
N VAL A 143 -24.11 -0.50 23.46
CA VAL A 143 -23.01 -0.12 22.56
C VAL A 143 -21.88 -1.16 22.59
N LYS A 144 -21.55 -1.66 23.78
CA LYS A 144 -20.55 -2.74 23.95
C LYS A 144 -21.00 -4.04 23.31
N GLY A 145 -22.27 -4.41 23.43
CA GLY A 145 -22.83 -5.61 22.81
C GLY A 145 -22.78 -5.56 21.29
N GLU A 146 -23.16 -4.43 20.68
CA GLU A 146 -23.06 -4.22 19.24
C GLU A 146 -21.60 -4.25 18.75
N THR A 147 -20.70 -3.56 19.47
CA THR A 147 -19.26 -3.54 19.15
C THR A 147 -18.66 -4.95 19.21
N THR A 148 -19.04 -5.72 20.23
CA THR A 148 -18.56 -7.11 20.42
C THR A 148 -19.03 -8.02 19.30
N TYR A 149 -20.31 -7.94 18.92
CA TYR A 149 -20.84 -8.69 17.78
C TYR A 149 -20.13 -8.31 16.48
N TYR A 150 -19.95 -7.00 16.25
CA TYR A 150 -19.31 -6.49 15.06
C TYR A 150 -17.88 -7.04 14.91
N LEU A 151 -17.03 -6.88 15.93
CA LEU A 151 -15.65 -7.37 15.92
C LEU A 151 -15.56 -8.90 15.76
N ALA A 152 -16.48 -9.65 16.35
CA ALA A 152 -16.50 -11.12 16.25
C ALA A 152 -16.88 -11.65 14.86
N ASN A 153 -17.46 -10.81 13.99
CA ASN A 153 -17.98 -11.24 12.70
C ASN A 153 -17.39 -10.50 11.50
N ILE A 154 -16.89 -9.27 11.67
CA ILE A 154 -16.44 -8.46 10.53
C ILE A 154 -15.27 -9.09 9.77
N THR A 155 -14.37 -9.79 10.45
CA THR A 155 -13.21 -10.45 9.83
C THR A 155 -13.59 -11.61 8.89
N LYS A 156 -14.84 -12.08 8.98
CA LYS A 156 -15.40 -13.14 8.12
C LYS A 156 -15.96 -12.60 6.80
N VAL A 157 -16.22 -11.30 6.72
CA VAL A 157 -16.76 -10.63 5.52
C VAL A 157 -15.66 -10.54 4.45
N LYS A 158 -15.95 -11.05 3.25
CA LYS A 158 -15.01 -11.10 2.11
C LYS A 158 -15.48 -10.29 0.89
N SER A 159 -16.67 -9.70 0.94
CA SER A 159 -17.20 -8.92 -0.16
C SER A 159 -18.20 -7.86 0.32
N VAL A 160 -18.55 -6.94 -0.59
CA VAL A 160 -19.63 -5.97 -0.37
C VAL A 160 -20.95 -6.71 -0.11
N ASP A 161 -21.23 -7.77 -0.86
CA ASP A 161 -22.47 -8.56 -0.70
C ASP A 161 -22.51 -9.29 0.65
N ASP A 162 -21.38 -9.80 1.15
CA ASP A 162 -21.30 -10.39 2.50
C ASP A 162 -21.61 -9.36 3.59
N LEU A 163 -21.11 -8.12 3.45
CA LEU A 163 -21.37 -7.04 4.40
C LEU A 163 -22.85 -6.65 4.39
N MET A 164 -23.42 -6.44 3.20
CA MET A 164 -24.79 -5.98 3.02
C MET A 164 -25.84 -7.04 3.36
N SER A 165 -25.53 -8.32 3.17
CA SER A 165 -26.42 -9.43 3.51
C SER A 165 -26.54 -9.67 5.03
N ASN A 166 -25.54 -9.25 5.82
CA ASN A 166 -25.62 -9.25 7.27
C ASN A 166 -26.19 -7.92 7.78
N ASN A 167 -27.50 -7.88 8.03
CA ASN A 167 -28.19 -6.67 8.46
C ASN A 167 -27.56 -6.00 9.70
N ARG A 168 -27.07 -6.78 10.66
CA ARG A 168 -26.49 -6.23 11.90
C ARG A 168 -25.12 -5.58 11.64
N LEU A 169 -24.27 -6.20 10.81
CA LEU A 169 -23.00 -5.59 10.39
C LEU A 169 -23.21 -4.37 9.51
N TYR A 170 -24.15 -4.43 8.57
CA TYR A 170 -24.52 -3.32 7.70
C TYR A 170 -25.01 -2.11 8.51
N THR A 171 -25.97 -2.29 9.41
CA THR A 171 -26.48 -1.22 10.28
C THR A 171 -25.36 -0.63 11.15
N TYR A 172 -24.51 -1.46 11.75
CA TYR A 172 -23.39 -0.99 12.56
C TYR A 172 -22.41 -0.13 11.74
N ALA A 173 -22.05 -0.61 10.55
CA ALA A 173 -21.12 0.08 9.66
C ALA A 173 -21.67 1.45 9.22
N LEU A 174 -22.94 1.53 8.83
CA LEU A 174 -23.57 2.79 8.44
C LEU A 174 -23.69 3.75 9.62
N ALA A 175 -24.13 3.25 10.78
CA ALA A 175 -24.26 4.05 12.00
C ALA A 175 -22.91 4.66 12.42
N ALA A 176 -21.79 3.96 12.21
CA ALA A 176 -20.46 4.48 12.46
C ALA A 176 -20.12 5.73 11.63
N TYR A 177 -20.76 5.93 10.49
CA TYR A 177 -20.58 7.13 9.66
C TYR A 177 -21.76 8.10 9.75
N GLY A 178 -22.68 7.89 10.69
CA GLY A 178 -23.88 8.72 10.86
C GLY A 178 -24.92 8.51 9.76
N LEU A 179 -24.85 7.39 9.05
CA LEU A 179 -25.83 6.99 8.04
C LEU A 179 -26.88 6.08 8.68
N ASP A 180 -28.16 6.28 8.34
CA ASP A 180 -29.25 5.46 8.87
C ASP A 180 -29.65 4.36 7.88
N SER A 181 -29.31 3.11 8.22
CA SER A 181 -29.63 1.94 7.40
C SER A 181 -31.11 1.75 7.05
N ALA A 182 -32.04 2.38 7.78
CA ALA A 182 -33.47 2.33 7.50
C ALA A 182 -33.90 3.31 6.38
N THR A 183 -33.11 4.35 6.13
CA THR A 183 -33.44 5.42 5.15
C THR A 183 -32.49 5.44 3.96
N GLU A 184 -31.27 4.92 4.10
CA GLU A 184 -30.31 4.85 3.01
C GLU A 184 -30.77 3.93 1.87
N ASP A 185 -30.52 4.38 0.63
CA ASP A 185 -30.71 3.57 -0.57
C ASP A 185 -29.63 2.48 -0.64
N LYS A 186 -30.06 1.21 -0.66
CA LYS A 186 -29.15 0.05 -0.67
C LYS A 186 -28.32 -0.02 -1.95
N ASP A 187 -28.87 0.36 -3.11
CA ASP A 187 -28.14 0.33 -4.38
C ASP A 187 -27.08 1.42 -4.42
N LEU A 188 -27.37 2.59 -3.83
CA LEU A 188 -26.37 3.65 -3.63
C LEU A 188 -25.23 3.16 -2.72
N ILE A 189 -25.55 2.59 -1.55
CA ILE A 189 -24.52 2.11 -0.61
C ILE A 189 -23.68 1.00 -1.25
N LYS A 190 -24.31 0.08 -2.00
CA LYS A 190 -23.60 -0.95 -2.77
C LYS A 190 -22.62 -0.33 -3.75
N SER A 191 -23.06 0.67 -4.52
CA SER A 191 -22.23 1.36 -5.51
C SER A 191 -21.06 2.13 -4.87
N VAL A 192 -21.30 2.76 -3.71
CA VAL A 192 -20.28 3.44 -2.90
C VAL A 192 -19.19 2.45 -2.44
N LEU A 193 -19.59 1.30 -1.90
CA LEU A 193 -18.66 0.28 -1.40
C LEU A 193 -17.90 -0.43 -2.54
N GLN A 194 -18.56 -0.67 -3.68
CA GLN A 194 -17.94 -1.30 -4.85
C GLN A 194 -16.96 -0.38 -5.57
N GLY A 195 -17.29 0.92 -5.69
CA GLY A 195 -16.43 1.91 -6.35
C GLY A 195 -15.24 2.38 -5.49
N GLY A 196 -15.30 2.16 -4.16
CA GLY A 196 -14.27 2.63 -3.24
C GLY A 196 -14.19 4.16 -3.18
N ALA A 197 -13.06 4.67 -2.68
CA ALA A 197 -12.83 6.11 -2.51
C ALA A 197 -11.49 6.60 -3.12
N ARG A 198 -10.76 5.72 -3.82
CA ARG A 198 -9.45 6.07 -4.42
C ARG A 198 -9.59 6.91 -5.67
N ASP A 199 -10.58 6.59 -6.50
CA ASP A 199 -10.90 7.36 -7.70
C ASP A 199 -11.63 8.65 -7.30
N PRO A 200 -11.11 9.85 -7.63
CA PRO A 200 -11.82 11.12 -7.42
C PRO A 200 -13.23 11.15 -8.03
N ASP A 201 -13.45 10.38 -9.10
CA ASP A 201 -14.73 10.28 -9.80
C ASP A 201 -15.62 9.13 -9.31
N SER A 202 -15.19 8.38 -8.28
CA SER A 202 -16.00 7.34 -7.64
C SER A 202 -17.31 7.87 -7.08
N VAL A 203 -18.35 7.02 -7.07
CA VAL A 203 -19.67 7.36 -6.51
C VAL A 203 -19.55 7.95 -5.11
N ALA A 204 -18.66 7.40 -4.27
CA ALA A 204 -18.42 7.85 -2.91
C ALA A 204 -17.88 9.30 -2.83
N ASN A 205 -16.94 9.66 -3.71
CA ASN A 205 -16.31 10.99 -3.73
C ASN A 205 -17.21 12.07 -4.36
N GLN A 206 -18.10 11.66 -5.28
CA GLN A 206 -19.09 12.54 -5.91
C GLN A 206 -20.26 12.90 -4.98
N GLN A 207 -20.45 12.20 -3.85
CA GLN A 207 -21.48 12.56 -2.88
C GLN A 207 -21.15 13.87 -2.16
N THR A 208 -22.21 14.65 -1.90
CA THR A 208 -22.11 15.85 -1.06
C THR A 208 -21.81 15.48 0.40
N ASN A 209 -22.47 14.43 0.90
CA ASN A 209 -22.22 13.90 2.24
C ASN A 209 -20.90 13.09 2.26
N LYS A 210 -19.90 13.58 3.00
CA LYS A 210 -18.58 12.93 3.09
C LYS A 210 -18.57 11.62 3.88
N ALA A 211 -19.68 11.28 4.56
CA ALA A 211 -19.86 9.99 5.21
C ALA A 211 -19.71 8.81 4.22
N TYR A 212 -20.18 8.95 2.97
CA TYR A 212 -20.04 7.89 1.96
C TYR A 212 -18.59 7.63 1.59
N ALA A 213 -17.79 8.68 1.38
CA ALA A 213 -16.35 8.55 1.15
C ALA A 213 -15.63 7.94 2.36
N GLY A 214 -16.02 8.30 3.59
CA GLY A 214 -15.51 7.69 4.82
C GLY A 214 -15.81 6.20 4.91
N LEU A 215 -17.06 5.80 4.63
CA LEU A 215 -17.51 4.42 4.61
C LEU A 215 -16.72 3.60 3.57
N ALA A 216 -16.66 4.08 2.32
CA ALA A 216 -15.91 3.42 1.25
C ALA A 216 -14.40 3.32 1.57
N SER A 217 -13.83 4.32 2.22
CA SER A 217 -12.41 4.30 2.63
C SER A 217 -12.13 3.24 3.70
N ALA A 218 -13.04 3.04 4.66
CA ALA A 218 -12.85 2.03 5.70
C ALA A 218 -13.11 0.60 5.21
N PHE A 219 -14.03 0.45 4.27
CA PHE A 219 -14.37 -0.83 3.63
C PHE A 219 -13.91 -0.84 2.17
N ASN A 220 -12.60 -0.68 1.97
CA ASN A 220 -12.02 -0.54 0.64
C ASN A 220 -11.92 -1.90 -0.10
N PHE A 221 -13.09 -2.46 -0.46
CA PHE A 221 -13.23 -3.69 -1.24
C PHE A 221 -12.71 -3.56 -2.67
N GLU A 222 -12.75 -2.36 -3.25
CA GLU A 222 -12.14 -2.06 -4.55
C GLU A 222 -10.64 -2.41 -4.53
N GLN A 223 -9.91 -1.92 -3.51
CA GLN A 223 -8.47 -2.13 -3.45
C GLN A 223 -8.07 -3.50 -2.90
N TYR A 224 -8.75 -3.97 -1.85
CA TYR A 224 -8.28 -5.12 -1.07
C TYR A 224 -9.14 -6.38 -1.24
N GLY A 225 -10.28 -6.28 -1.92
CA GLY A 225 -11.20 -7.39 -2.15
C GLY A 225 -11.52 -8.15 -0.86
N ALA A 226 -11.32 -9.47 -0.89
CA ALA A 226 -11.56 -10.37 0.23
C ALA A 226 -10.73 -10.09 1.50
N ASN A 227 -9.65 -9.33 1.38
CA ASN A 227 -8.79 -9.00 2.51
C ASN A 227 -9.20 -7.70 3.21
N THR A 228 -10.17 -6.94 2.70
CA THR A 228 -10.55 -5.61 3.23
C THR A 228 -10.66 -5.55 4.75
N THR A 229 -11.32 -6.54 5.36
CA THR A 229 -11.58 -6.59 6.80
C THR A 229 -10.44 -7.17 7.63
N THR A 230 -9.39 -7.68 6.97
CA THR A 230 -8.21 -8.30 7.60
C THR A 230 -6.89 -7.70 7.11
N TYR A 231 -6.93 -6.70 6.24
CA TYR A 231 -5.76 -6.06 5.65
C TYR A 231 -5.05 -5.21 6.69
N VAL A 232 -3.79 -5.53 6.96
CA VAL A 232 -2.92 -4.76 7.86
C VAL A 232 -1.59 -4.56 7.14
N GLN A 233 -1.28 -3.31 6.77
CA GLN A 233 -0.10 -2.96 5.96
C GLN A 233 1.22 -3.49 6.56
N ALA A 234 1.35 -3.40 7.88
CA ALA A 234 2.54 -3.85 8.62
C ALA A 234 2.75 -5.38 8.62
N GLN A 235 1.78 -6.19 8.18
CA GLN A 235 1.86 -7.66 8.24
C GLN A 235 2.20 -8.26 6.86
N GLN A 236 1.30 -9.06 6.30
CA GLN A 236 1.52 -9.76 5.03
C GLN A 236 1.92 -8.82 3.87
N PRO A 237 1.32 -7.62 3.70
CA PRO A 237 1.76 -6.71 2.65
C PRO A 237 3.24 -6.33 2.76
N THR A 238 3.76 -6.11 3.98
CA THR A 238 5.19 -5.86 4.17
C THR A 238 6.05 -7.08 3.82
N VAL A 239 5.57 -8.29 4.10
CA VAL A 239 6.22 -9.54 3.66
C VAL A 239 6.24 -9.63 2.14
N ASP A 240 5.12 -9.34 1.47
CA ASP A 240 5.03 -9.39 0.01
C ASP A 240 6.00 -8.39 -0.64
N ILE A 241 6.11 -7.18 -0.07
CA ILE A 241 7.08 -6.18 -0.51
C ILE A 241 8.51 -6.68 -0.27
N TYR A 242 8.81 -7.28 0.90
CA TYR A 242 10.11 -7.88 1.21
C TYR A 242 10.51 -8.96 0.20
N MET A 243 9.60 -9.88 -0.13
CA MET A 243 9.86 -10.94 -1.10
C MET A 243 10.15 -10.38 -2.47
N ARG A 244 9.36 -9.39 -2.89
CA ARG A 244 9.52 -8.72 -4.18
C ARG A 244 10.81 -7.92 -4.26
N GLN A 245 11.19 -7.22 -3.19
CA GLN A 245 12.47 -6.53 -3.09
C GLN A 245 13.65 -7.51 -3.16
N THR A 246 13.56 -8.63 -2.44
CA THR A 246 14.61 -9.66 -2.44
C THR A 246 14.76 -10.31 -3.82
N LEU A 247 13.64 -10.58 -4.52
CA LEU A 247 13.66 -11.06 -5.91
C LEU A 247 14.39 -10.09 -6.84
N GLU A 248 14.08 -8.79 -6.72
CA GLU A 248 14.69 -7.73 -7.53
C GLU A 248 16.21 -7.64 -7.28
N GLU A 249 16.63 -7.65 -6.01
CA GLU A 249 18.04 -7.63 -5.62
C GLU A 249 18.80 -8.88 -6.11
N ASP A 250 18.24 -10.08 -5.92
CA ASP A 250 18.84 -11.34 -6.36
C ASP A 250 19.01 -11.38 -7.89
N ALA A 251 18.00 -10.90 -8.63
CA ALA A 251 18.12 -10.76 -10.08
C ALA A 251 19.21 -9.74 -10.45
N GLY A 252 19.30 -8.61 -9.73
CA GLY A 252 20.29 -7.56 -9.94
C GLY A 252 21.74 -7.99 -9.73
N LYS A 253 22.00 -8.93 -8.81
CA LYS A 253 23.33 -9.54 -8.62
C LYS A 253 23.84 -10.22 -9.90
N THR A 254 22.93 -10.70 -10.75
CA THR A 254 23.26 -11.36 -12.01
C THR A 254 23.15 -10.40 -13.20
N ASN A 255 22.11 -9.57 -13.25
CA ASN A 255 21.87 -8.62 -14.32
C ASN A 255 21.09 -7.39 -13.81
N GLU A 256 21.76 -6.24 -13.77
CA GLU A 256 21.20 -4.97 -13.33
C GLU A 256 19.96 -4.54 -14.14
N GLY A 257 19.95 -4.77 -15.45
CA GLY A 257 18.81 -4.45 -16.32
C GLY A 257 17.57 -5.25 -15.94
N VAL A 258 17.72 -6.49 -15.46
CA VAL A 258 16.59 -7.29 -14.97
C VAL A 258 16.03 -6.70 -13.68
N ARG A 259 16.88 -6.26 -12.75
CA ARG A 259 16.44 -5.56 -11.53
C ARG A 259 15.64 -4.31 -11.88
N LEU A 260 16.17 -3.47 -12.76
CA LEU A 260 15.51 -2.24 -13.20
C LEU A 260 14.15 -2.53 -13.85
N ALA A 261 14.06 -3.57 -14.69
CA ALA A 261 12.80 -3.96 -15.31
C ALA A 261 11.76 -4.44 -14.28
N LEU A 262 12.15 -5.28 -13.32
CA LEU A 262 11.27 -5.79 -12.26
C LEU A 262 10.82 -4.69 -11.29
N TYR A 263 11.73 -3.76 -10.97
CA TYR A 263 11.45 -2.57 -10.16
C TYR A 263 10.44 -1.66 -10.86
N PHE A 264 10.68 -1.36 -12.14
CA PHE A 264 9.75 -0.56 -12.95
C PHE A 264 8.39 -1.25 -13.05
N GLN A 265 8.35 -2.56 -13.30
CA GLN A 265 7.10 -3.32 -13.34
C GLN A 265 6.32 -3.22 -12.03
N ARG A 266 7.00 -3.22 -10.88
CA ARG A 266 6.36 -3.08 -9.57
C ARG A 266 5.80 -1.68 -9.35
N LYS A 267 6.55 -0.65 -9.72
CA LYS A 267 6.21 0.76 -9.42
C LYS A 267 5.28 1.38 -10.45
N ALA A 268 5.29 0.90 -11.68
CA ALA A 268 4.52 1.41 -12.82
C ALA A 268 3.05 1.76 -12.52
N PRO A 269 2.26 0.91 -11.81
CA PRO A 269 0.85 1.21 -11.53
C PRO A 269 0.63 2.41 -10.61
N ASP A 270 1.63 2.79 -9.82
CA ASP A 270 1.55 3.93 -8.88
C ASP A 270 2.02 5.25 -9.51
N ILE A 271 2.51 5.22 -10.75
CA ILE A 271 3.04 6.39 -11.46
C ILE A 271 1.88 7.22 -12.00
N THR A 272 1.78 8.47 -11.56
CA THR A 272 0.70 9.38 -11.97
C THR A 272 1.20 10.56 -12.79
N SER A 273 2.50 10.88 -12.69
CA SER A 273 3.14 11.96 -13.42
C SER A 273 4.54 11.57 -13.93
N TRP A 274 4.99 12.21 -15.01
CA TRP A 274 6.37 12.03 -15.49
C TRP A 274 7.40 12.57 -14.50
N TYR A 275 7.01 13.47 -13.60
CA TYR A 275 7.87 13.91 -12.51
C TYR A 275 8.07 12.80 -11.47
N ASP A 276 7.09 11.91 -11.27
CA ASP A 276 7.25 10.73 -10.41
C ASP A 276 8.32 9.80 -10.98
N VAL A 277 8.32 9.60 -12.30
CA VAL A 277 9.35 8.85 -13.02
C VAL A 277 10.72 9.51 -12.86
N LEU A 278 10.80 10.83 -13.04
CA LEU A 278 12.07 11.58 -13.01
C LEU A 278 12.63 11.74 -11.59
N ALA A 279 11.77 11.69 -10.56
CA ALA A 279 12.19 11.73 -9.16
C ALA A 279 12.88 10.43 -8.72
N ASP A 280 12.67 9.32 -9.43
CA ASP A 280 13.30 8.02 -9.16
C ASP A 280 14.33 7.70 -10.25
N THR A 281 15.59 7.61 -9.86
CA THR A 281 16.70 7.40 -10.80
C THR A 281 16.60 6.07 -11.55
N ALA A 282 16.06 5.02 -10.93
CA ALA A 282 15.86 3.72 -11.58
C ALA A 282 14.72 3.80 -12.61
N LEU A 283 13.60 4.45 -12.28
CA LEU A 283 12.49 4.65 -13.23
C LEU A 283 12.91 5.51 -14.42
N ALA A 284 13.57 6.64 -14.16
CA ALA A 284 14.10 7.52 -15.20
C ALA A 284 15.11 6.81 -16.10
N SER A 285 15.95 5.93 -15.55
CA SER A 285 16.90 5.13 -16.34
C SER A 285 16.17 4.20 -17.31
N VAL A 286 15.15 3.48 -16.84
CA VAL A 286 14.38 2.54 -17.67
C VAL A 286 13.72 3.27 -18.84
N VAL A 287 13.07 4.41 -18.59
CA VAL A 287 12.40 5.19 -19.65
C VAL A 287 13.40 5.74 -20.66
N ARG A 288 14.53 6.30 -20.21
CA ARG A 288 15.55 6.82 -21.14
C ARG A 288 16.14 5.72 -22.01
N THR A 289 16.51 4.59 -21.42
CA THR A 289 17.03 3.44 -22.17
C THR A 289 15.99 2.90 -23.15
N ALA A 290 14.72 2.74 -22.74
CA ALA A 290 13.66 2.26 -23.62
C ALA A 290 13.42 3.22 -24.81
N LEU A 291 13.58 4.53 -24.61
CA LEU A 291 13.48 5.53 -25.67
C LEU A 291 14.75 5.67 -26.51
N GLY A 292 15.84 4.99 -26.16
CA GLY A 292 17.14 5.10 -26.84
C GLY A 292 17.82 6.44 -26.63
N LEU A 293 17.54 7.11 -25.50
CA LEU A 293 18.14 8.38 -25.14
C LEU A 293 19.51 8.16 -24.49
N PRO A 294 20.52 8.98 -24.80
CA PRO A 294 21.84 8.87 -24.19
C PRO A 294 21.81 9.30 -22.72
N ASP A 295 22.78 8.83 -21.93
CA ASP A 295 22.89 9.17 -20.50
C ASP A 295 23.00 10.67 -20.24
N SER A 296 23.64 11.42 -21.16
CA SER A 296 23.74 12.87 -21.10
C SER A 296 22.39 13.58 -21.11
N PHE A 297 21.33 12.92 -21.56
CA PHE A 297 19.98 13.48 -21.50
C PHE A 297 19.49 13.68 -20.05
N ALA A 298 20.06 13.00 -19.06
CA ALA A 298 19.72 13.18 -17.64
C ALA A 298 19.93 14.62 -17.14
N THR A 299 20.87 15.34 -17.76
CA THR A 299 21.26 16.69 -17.35
C THR A 299 20.42 17.78 -18.02
N ALA A 300 19.53 17.39 -18.94
CA ALA A 300 18.58 18.32 -19.53
C ALA A 300 17.61 18.84 -18.47
N ASP A 301 17.04 20.01 -18.75
CA ASP A 301 15.98 20.59 -17.94
C ASP A 301 14.83 19.59 -17.70
N ILE A 302 14.37 19.46 -16.45
CA ILE A 302 13.43 18.43 -16.03
C ILE A 302 12.09 18.53 -16.76
N ASP A 303 11.62 19.75 -17.04
CA ASP A 303 10.36 19.98 -17.75
C ASP A 303 10.49 19.52 -19.20
N LYS A 304 11.65 19.75 -19.83
CA LYS A 304 11.94 19.23 -21.17
C LYS A 304 12.02 17.71 -21.21
N GLN A 305 12.58 17.08 -20.18
CA GLN A 305 12.59 15.61 -20.07
C GLN A 305 11.17 15.07 -19.97
N ALA A 306 10.36 15.63 -19.05
CA ALA A 306 8.96 15.24 -18.86
C ALA A 306 8.13 15.43 -20.13
N GLN A 307 8.31 16.56 -20.83
CA GLN A 307 7.64 16.85 -22.09
C GLN A 307 8.02 15.83 -23.17
N LEU A 308 9.30 15.49 -23.31
CA LEU A 308 9.73 14.50 -24.30
C LEU A 308 9.16 13.11 -23.98
N PHE A 309 9.14 12.70 -22.72
CA PHE A 309 8.54 11.43 -22.32
C PHE A 309 7.05 11.39 -22.69
N GLY A 310 6.30 12.43 -22.34
CA GLY A 310 4.87 12.53 -22.66
C GLY A 310 4.55 12.63 -24.16
N GLN A 311 5.48 13.13 -24.99
CA GLN A 311 5.32 13.09 -26.45
C GLN A 311 5.52 11.69 -27.05
N LYS A 312 6.24 10.81 -26.36
CA LYS A 312 6.62 9.49 -26.86
C LYS A 312 5.84 8.35 -26.23
N LEU A 313 5.32 8.54 -25.04
CA LEU A 313 4.65 7.54 -24.22
C LEU A 313 3.42 8.17 -23.56
N ASP A 314 2.33 7.41 -23.48
CA ASP A 314 1.22 7.75 -22.58
C ASP A 314 1.50 7.12 -21.22
N ILE A 315 1.50 7.93 -20.17
CA ILE A 315 1.76 7.45 -18.80
C ILE A 315 0.69 6.46 -18.34
N LYS A 316 -0.55 6.59 -18.86
CA LYS A 316 -1.65 5.70 -18.53
C LYS A 316 -1.38 4.27 -19.02
N ASP A 317 -0.56 4.10 -20.05
CA ASP A 317 -0.18 2.79 -20.57
C ASP A 317 0.59 1.93 -19.55
N PHE A 318 1.18 2.53 -18.51
CA PHE A 318 1.85 1.78 -17.44
C PHE A 318 0.87 1.11 -16.47
N THR A 319 -0.41 1.48 -16.50
CA THR A 319 -1.47 0.79 -15.75
C THR A 319 -2.03 -0.41 -16.50
N ASP A 320 -1.84 -0.48 -17.82
CA ASP A 320 -2.23 -1.60 -18.66
C ASP A 320 -1.13 -2.68 -18.65
N PRO A 321 -1.40 -3.90 -18.14
CA PRO A 321 -0.40 -4.95 -18.01
C PRO A 321 0.24 -5.37 -19.34
N GLU A 322 -0.51 -5.34 -20.45
CA GLU A 322 0.01 -5.74 -21.76
C GLU A 322 0.91 -4.66 -22.33
N LYS A 323 0.51 -3.38 -22.23
CA LYS A 323 1.32 -2.27 -22.70
C LYS A 323 2.59 -2.10 -21.87
N LEU A 324 2.49 -2.24 -20.55
CA LEU A 324 3.65 -2.28 -19.66
C LEU A 324 4.61 -3.42 -20.03
N SER A 325 4.10 -4.61 -20.31
CA SER A 325 4.92 -5.75 -20.75
C SER A 325 5.64 -5.49 -22.07
N LYS A 326 4.97 -4.86 -23.05
CA LYS A 326 5.59 -4.45 -24.33
C LYS A 326 6.67 -3.39 -24.10
N PHE A 327 6.41 -2.40 -23.25
CA PHE A 327 7.39 -1.37 -22.89
C PHE A 327 8.65 -1.97 -22.24
N LEU A 328 8.47 -2.87 -21.26
CA LEU A 328 9.59 -3.53 -20.59
C LEU A 328 10.33 -4.52 -21.50
N THR A 329 9.65 -5.13 -22.46
CA THR A 329 10.29 -5.91 -23.53
C THR A 329 11.23 -5.05 -24.36
N ARG A 330 10.79 -3.84 -24.75
CA ARG A 330 11.64 -2.89 -25.46
C ARG A 330 12.86 -2.48 -24.61
N PHE A 331 12.64 -2.08 -23.36
CA PHE A 331 13.73 -1.74 -22.44
C PHE A 331 14.77 -2.87 -22.32
N THR A 332 14.32 -4.08 -21.97
CA THR A 332 15.21 -5.23 -21.75
C THR A 332 15.89 -5.76 -23.01
N SER A 333 15.43 -5.37 -24.21
CA SER A 333 16.12 -5.65 -25.46
C SER A 333 17.21 -4.63 -25.79
N MET A 334 17.15 -3.44 -25.18
CA MET A 334 18.07 -2.33 -25.43
C MET A 334 19.19 -2.20 -24.38
N TYR A 335 19.02 -2.85 -23.22
CA TYR A 335 19.96 -2.83 -22.09
C TYR A 335 21.00 -3.95 -22.17
#